data_AF-A0A7V8BHD5-F1
#
_entry.id   AF-A0A7V8BHD5-F1
#
_cell.length_a   1.000
_cell.length_b   1.000
_cell.length_c   1.000
_cell.angle_alpha   90.00
_cell.angle_beta   90.00
_cell.angle_gamma   90.00
#
_symmetry.space_group_name_H-M   'P 1'
#
loop_
_entity.id
_entity.type
_entity.pdbx_description
1 polymer ?
#
loop_
_entity_poly.entity_id
_entity_poly.type
_entity_poly.pdbx_seq_one_letter_code
_entity_poly.pdbx_strand_id
1 'polypeptide(L)'
;MQIATMYFKDRAQLKLQDELLQYNLNKSKGKFVGKRAEAIRELDDFEATRDAAKSIRQRVLDNLDTWLEIFEENARARGTTVLWAETPDEVNRHVLDIAARHGLKKAIKSKSMVSEESALDHAIEAAGMKVVETDLGEYILQINDYEPPSHIIAPALHKSKEEVSALFAKVHGTAPKTGIQELCAEARAVLREHYLTGDLGITGANFLIAETGSVFLVTNEGNATLCTTLPKVHVAITGIEKVVPTLEEASTLLRLLTRSATGQSITNYVDILTGIKGAGEFHGAEHMYVILVDSGRSKVLASEVKEALRCIRCGACMNHCPVYQNIGGHSYGWVYPGPIGSVITPMFIGQEVAADLPNASTLCGSCASVCPVRIPLPELLRKHRETQVRLDLRPVGERLGLRLWTWLASRPALYAWATRLGVRVMKWLGGYEGRIHSLPLASGWTNGRDLPAPAGKTFRELYAARRRAGRQT
;
A
#
# COMPACT_ATOMS: atom_id res chain seq x y z
N MET A 1 7.51 6.11 12.97
CA MET A 1 8.36 5.68 11.84
C MET A 1 9.07 6.89 11.22
N GLN A 2 10.36 6.79 10.93
CA GLN A 2 11.10 7.85 10.24
C GLN A 2 10.69 7.93 8.76
N ILE A 3 10.30 9.12 8.30
CA ILE A 3 10.01 9.39 6.89
C ILE A 3 11.34 9.44 6.11
N ALA A 4 11.44 8.65 5.05
CA ALA A 4 12.66 8.49 4.25
C ALA A 4 12.40 8.45 2.74
N THR A 5 11.30 9.06 2.30
CA THR A 5 10.85 9.08 0.89
C THR A 5 11.79 9.90 -0.02
N MET A 6 12.49 10.89 0.53
CA MET A 6 13.48 11.69 -0.19
C MET A 6 14.69 10.88 -0.68
N TYR A 7 14.95 9.72 -0.07
CA TYR A 7 16.03 8.81 -0.44
C TYR A 7 15.57 7.67 -1.38
N PHE A 8 14.40 7.81 -2.02
CA PHE A 8 13.80 6.75 -2.83
C PHE A 8 14.79 6.16 -3.86
N LYS A 9 15.49 7.01 -4.62
CA LYS A 9 16.41 6.57 -5.69
C LYS A 9 17.60 5.78 -5.14
N ASP A 10 18.24 6.29 -4.10
CA ASP A 10 19.41 5.64 -3.48
C ASP A 10 19.01 4.29 -2.89
N ARG A 11 17.88 4.24 -2.18
CA ARG A 11 17.35 2.99 -1.62
C ARG A 11 16.97 2.00 -2.72
N ALA A 12 16.32 2.46 -3.79
CA ALA A 12 15.99 1.61 -4.92
C ALA A 12 17.24 1.02 -5.57
N GLN A 13 18.31 1.81 -5.76
CA GLN A 13 19.57 1.32 -6.30
C GLN A 13 20.21 0.24 -5.40
N LEU A 14 20.24 0.48 -4.09
CA LEU A 14 20.75 -0.51 -3.12
C LEU A 14 19.92 -1.80 -3.14
N LYS A 15 18.58 -1.69 -3.18
CA LYS A 15 17.68 -2.85 -3.20
C LYS A 15 17.72 -3.64 -4.50
N LEU A 16 18.05 -3.01 -5.63
CA LEU A 16 18.27 -3.71 -6.89
C LEU A 16 19.52 -4.60 -6.86
N GLN A 17 20.50 -4.29 -6.00
CA GLN A 17 21.74 -5.06 -5.84
C GLN A 17 21.66 -6.12 -4.73
N ASP A 18 20.58 -6.13 -3.95
CA ASP A 18 20.37 -7.06 -2.84
C ASP A 18 19.89 -8.44 -3.35
N GLU A 19 20.82 -9.38 -3.51
CA GLU A 19 20.56 -10.71 -4.08
C GLU A 19 19.50 -11.50 -3.31
N LEU A 20 19.53 -11.42 -1.97
CA LEU A 20 18.57 -12.12 -1.11
C LEU A 20 17.16 -11.56 -1.29
N LEU A 21 17.04 -10.23 -1.33
CA LEU A 21 15.77 -9.58 -1.63
C LEU A 21 15.27 -9.98 -3.03
N GLN A 22 16.12 -9.98 -4.06
CA GLN A 22 15.74 -10.38 -5.41
C GLN A 22 15.22 -11.82 -5.44
N TYR A 23 15.89 -12.74 -4.72
CA TYR A 23 15.44 -14.11 -4.56
C TYR A 23 14.04 -14.19 -3.90
N ASN A 24 13.86 -13.52 -2.76
CA ASN A 24 12.60 -13.51 -2.00
C ASN A 24 11.43 -12.91 -2.79
N LEU A 25 11.68 -11.80 -3.51
CA LEU A 25 10.67 -11.18 -4.37
C LEU A 25 10.31 -12.09 -5.55
N ASN A 26 11.29 -12.68 -6.25
CA ASN A 26 11.03 -13.57 -7.38
C ASN A 26 10.19 -14.80 -6.98
N LYS A 27 10.47 -15.39 -5.82
CA LYS A 27 9.68 -16.50 -5.26
C LYS A 27 8.22 -16.12 -4.97
N SER A 28 7.99 -14.85 -4.65
CA SER A 28 6.68 -14.32 -4.25
C SER A 28 5.84 -13.80 -5.43
N LYS A 29 6.49 -13.24 -6.47
CA LYS A 29 5.85 -12.65 -7.67
C LYS A 29 4.76 -13.54 -8.28
N GLY A 30 5.09 -14.81 -8.52
CA GLY A 30 4.17 -15.74 -9.19
C GLY A 30 2.99 -16.20 -8.32
N LYS A 31 3.17 -16.25 -6.99
CA LYS A 31 2.20 -16.87 -6.09
C LYS A 31 0.93 -16.04 -5.94
N PHE A 32 1.05 -14.76 -5.61
CA PHE A 32 -0.12 -13.90 -5.42
C PHE A 32 -0.89 -13.66 -6.72
N VAL A 33 -0.17 -13.45 -7.82
CA VAL A 33 -0.77 -13.23 -9.15
C VAL A 33 -1.51 -14.48 -9.63
N GLY A 34 -0.88 -15.65 -9.55
CA GLY A 34 -1.46 -16.93 -9.95
C GLY A 34 -2.70 -17.29 -9.12
N LYS A 35 -2.59 -17.28 -7.79
CA LYS A 35 -3.71 -17.61 -6.89
C LYS A 35 -4.90 -16.67 -7.08
N ARG A 36 -4.65 -15.36 -7.27
CA ARG A 36 -5.73 -14.41 -7.59
C ARG A 36 -6.40 -14.78 -8.91
N ALA A 37 -5.64 -15.09 -9.95
CA ALA A 37 -6.18 -15.42 -11.27
C ALA A 37 -7.07 -16.67 -11.27
N GLU A 38 -6.82 -17.61 -10.36
CA GLU A 38 -7.66 -18.78 -10.10
C GLU A 38 -8.91 -18.38 -9.30
N ALA A 39 -8.73 -17.73 -8.15
CA ALA A 39 -9.82 -17.43 -7.21
C ALA A 39 -10.89 -16.49 -7.78
N ILE A 40 -10.53 -15.56 -8.68
CA ILE A 40 -11.53 -14.68 -9.32
C ILE A 40 -12.47 -15.42 -10.26
N ARG A 41 -12.10 -16.60 -10.77
CA ARG A 41 -12.95 -17.41 -11.66
C ARG A 41 -14.10 -18.09 -10.92
N GLU A 42 -14.04 -18.12 -9.59
CA GLU A 42 -15.15 -18.60 -8.74
C GLU A 42 -16.34 -17.64 -8.72
N LEU A 43 -16.17 -16.41 -9.20
CA LEU A 43 -17.24 -15.43 -9.29
C LEU A 43 -17.86 -15.50 -10.69
N ASP A 44 -19.18 -15.73 -10.74
CA ASP A 44 -19.94 -15.81 -12.00
C ASP A 44 -19.73 -14.55 -12.87
N ASP A 45 -19.85 -13.38 -12.25
CA ASP A 45 -19.57 -12.09 -12.88
C ASP A 45 -18.62 -11.25 -12.03
N PHE A 46 -17.32 -11.47 -12.25
CA PHE A 46 -16.27 -10.71 -11.58
C PHE A 46 -16.31 -9.22 -11.93
N GLU A 47 -16.60 -8.84 -13.18
CA GLU A 47 -16.57 -7.44 -13.60
C GLU A 47 -17.76 -6.67 -13.03
N ALA A 48 -18.97 -7.23 -13.01
CA ALA A 48 -20.11 -6.63 -12.33
C ALA A 48 -19.88 -6.50 -10.82
N THR A 49 -19.23 -7.51 -10.19
CA THR A 49 -18.87 -7.41 -8.76
C THR A 49 -17.89 -6.24 -8.52
N ARG A 50 -16.93 -6.01 -9.42
CA ARG A 50 -16.03 -4.84 -9.34
C ARG A 50 -16.76 -3.51 -9.52
N ASP A 51 -17.74 -3.46 -10.41
CA ASP A 51 -18.56 -2.27 -10.63
C ASP A 51 -19.43 -1.95 -9.43
N ALA A 52 -20.05 -2.97 -8.81
CA ALA A 52 -20.76 -2.83 -7.55
C ALA A 52 -19.83 -2.32 -6.44
N ALA A 53 -18.64 -2.90 -6.29
CA ALA A 53 -17.66 -2.47 -5.30
C ALA A 53 -17.16 -1.04 -5.53
N LYS A 54 -16.92 -0.64 -6.78
CA LYS A 54 -16.60 0.75 -7.14
C LYS A 54 -17.75 1.68 -6.74
N SER A 55 -18.99 1.31 -7.06
CA SER A 55 -20.19 2.11 -6.76
C SER A 55 -20.38 2.30 -5.26
N ILE A 56 -20.29 1.22 -4.47
CA ILE A 56 -20.35 1.25 -2.99
C ILE A 56 -19.31 2.24 -2.45
N ARG A 57 -18.03 2.04 -2.82
CA ARG A 57 -16.96 2.88 -2.31
C ARG A 57 -17.08 4.33 -2.78
N GLN A 58 -17.59 4.58 -3.99
CA GLN A 58 -17.82 5.93 -4.48
C GLN A 58 -18.94 6.63 -3.70
N ARG A 59 -20.09 5.97 -3.52
CA ARG A 59 -21.23 6.49 -2.76
C ARG A 59 -20.87 6.79 -1.31
N VAL A 60 -20.00 5.98 -0.71
CA VAL A 60 -19.41 6.26 0.61
C VAL A 60 -18.66 7.58 0.60
N LEU A 61 -17.73 7.78 -0.34
CA LEU A 61 -16.92 8.99 -0.39
C LEU A 61 -17.75 10.24 -0.69
N ASP A 62 -18.78 10.11 -1.51
CA ASP A 62 -19.67 11.24 -1.86
C ASP A 62 -20.56 11.69 -0.70
N ASN A 63 -20.75 10.85 0.34
CA ASN A 63 -21.60 11.13 1.51
C ASN A 63 -20.90 10.71 2.81
N LEU A 64 -19.59 10.93 2.89
CA LEU A 64 -18.73 10.33 3.92
C LEU A 64 -19.12 10.79 5.33
N ASP A 65 -19.43 12.08 5.47
CA ASP A 65 -19.94 12.70 6.68
C ASP A 65 -21.17 11.96 7.23
N THR A 66 -22.17 11.76 6.38
CA THR A 66 -23.44 11.11 6.73
C THR A 66 -23.21 9.68 7.20
N TRP A 67 -22.35 8.91 6.51
CA TRP A 67 -22.08 7.53 6.92
C TRP A 67 -21.32 7.43 8.23
N LEU A 68 -20.44 8.41 8.52
CA LEU A 68 -19.71 8.44 9.79
C LEU A 68 -20.64 8.81 10.96
N GLU A 69 -21.56 9.74 10.77
CA GLU A 69 -22.58 10.09 11.79
C GLU A 69 -23.49 8.89 12.10
N ILE A 70 -23.98 8.20 11.06
CA ILE A 70 -24.79 6.98 11.23
C ILE A 70 -24.00 5.89 11.96
N PHE A 71 -22.73 5.69 11.58
CA PHE A 71 -21.86 4.73 12.27
C PHE A 71 -21.70 5.11 13.75
N GLU A 72 -21.40 6.38 14.04
CA GLU A 72 -21.18 6.85 15.40
C GLU A 72 -22.42 6.69 16.29
N GLU A 73 -23.59 7.05 15.78
CA GLU A 73 -24.86 6.86 16.46
C GLU A 73 -25.12 5.38 16.80
N ASN A 74 -25.01 4.50 15.80
CA ASN A 74 -25.27 3.07 15.99
C ASN A 74 -24.22 2.40 16.88
N ALA A 75 -22.95 2.81 16.79
CA ALA A 75 -21.89 2.29 17.65
C ALA A 75 -22.10 2.72 19.11
N ARG A 76 -22.50 3.98 19.36
CA ARG A 76 -22.81 4.51 20.69
C ARG A 76 -24.03 3.82 21.31
N ALA A 77 -25.06 3.54 20.52
CA ALA A 77 -26.23 2.79 20.97
C ALA A 77 -25.85 1.37 21.47
N ARG A 78 -24.72 0.84 21.03
CA ARG A 78 -24.15 -0.47 21.44
C ARG A 78 -23.10 -0.36 22.56
N GLY A 79 -22.96 0.80 23.19
CA GLY A 79 -21.99 1.04 24.27
C GLY A 79 -20.56 1.34 23.82
N THR A 80 -20.32 1.48 22.51
CA THR A 80 -19.00 1.86 21.99
C THR A 80 -18.76 3.35 22.17
N THR A 81 -17.58 3.73 22.65
CA THR A 81 -17.16 5.14 22.65
C THR A 81 -16.45 5.46 21.33
N VAL A 82 -17.00 6.39 20.56
CA VAL A 82 -16.39 6.86 19.31
C VAL A 82 -15.63 8.17 19.58
N LEU A 83 -14.37 8.19 19.16
CA LEU A 83 -13.44 9.31 19.27
C LEU A 83 -12.95 9.70 17.88
N TRP A 84 -12.68 10.98 17.68
CA TRP A 84 -12.17 11.52 16.43
C TRP A 84 -10.73 12.02 16.64
N ALA A 85 -9.88 11.79 15.65
CA ALA A 85 -8.49 12.22 15.64
C ALA A 85 -8.13 12.84 14.28
N GLU A 86 -7.75 14.11 14.28
CA GLU A 86 -7.29 14.82 13.09
C GLU A 86 -5.83 14.50 12.77
N THR A 87 -5.04 14.18 13.79
CA THR A 87 -3.59 13.98 13.66
C THR A 87 -3.13 12.66 14.28
N PRO A 88 -1.94 12.16 13.87
CA PRO A 88 -1.36 10.97 14.50
C PRO A 88 -1.07 11.16 16.01
N ASP A 89 -0.75 12.37 16.44
CA ASP A 89 -0.52 12.68 17.86
C ASP A 89 -1.81 12.58 18.68
N GLU A 90 -2.96 12.95 18.11
CA GLU A 90 -4.26 12.76 18.76
C GLU A 90 -4.63 11.29 18.90
N VAL A 91 -4.27 10.44 17.92
CA VAL A 91 -4.42 8.98 18.04
C VAL A 91 -3.64 8.48 19.26
N ASN A 92 -2.36 8.87 19.36
CA ASN A 92 -1.51 8.49 20.49
C ASN A 92 -2.10 8.97 21.82
N ARG A 93 -2.52 10.23 21.90
CA ARG A 93 -3.15 10.80 23.09
C ARG A 93 -4.39 10.03 23.52
N HIS A 94 -5.32 9.77 22.59
CA HIS A 94 -6.54 9.01 22.91
C HIS A 94 -6.24 7.61 23.43
N VAL A 95 -5.30 6.88 22.81
CA VAL A 95 -4.92 5.54 23.28
C VAL A 95 -4.30 5.58 24.68
N LEU A 96 -3.40 6.53 24.93
CA LEU A 96 -2.74 6.70 26.23
C LEU A 96 -3.75 7.13 27.31
N ASP A 97 -4.69 8.03 27.00
CA ASP A 97 -5.75 8.45 27.92
C ASP A 97 -6.68 7.28 28.28
N ILE A 98 -7.03 6.43 27.31
CA ILE A 98 -7.81 5.20 27.55
C ILE A 98 -7.03 4.25 28.46
N ALA A 99 -5.75 4.02 28.16
CA ALA A 99 -4.91 3.14 28.96
C ALA A 99 -4.76 3.64 30.41
N ALA A 100 -4.53 4.94 30.60
CA ALA A 100 -4.44 5.57 31.91
C ALA A 100 -5.76 5.47 32.68
N ARG A 101 -6.89 5.75 32.02
CA ARG A 101 -8.24 5.66 32.62
C ARG A 101 -8.54 4.30 33.22
N HIS A 102 -8.10 3.23 32.54
CA HIS A 102 -8.35 1.84 32.95
C HIS A 102 -7.17 1.22 33.70
N GLY A 103 -6.09 1.96 33.97
CA GLY A 103 -4.91 1.47 34.68
C GLY A 103 -4.16 0.34 33.96
N LEU A 104 -4.20 0.33 32.63
CA LEU A 104 -3.67 -0.75 31.78
C LEU A 104 -2.13 -0.67 31.70
N LYS A 105 -1.45 -1.81 31.66
CA LYS A 105 0.02 -1.86 31.61
C LYS A 105 0.57 -2.56 30.37
N LYS A 106 -0.24 -3.43 29.75
CA LYS A 106 0.16 -4.19 28.57
C LYS A 106 -0.89 -4.15 27.47
N ALA A 107 -0.46 -3.69 26.30
CA ALA A 107 -1.22 -3.74 25.07
C ALA A 107 -0.79 -4.92 24.20
N ILE A 108 -1.76 -5.60 23.62
CA ILE A 108 -1.57 -6.52 22.51
C ILE A 108 -2.26 -5.94 21.28
N LYS A 109 -1.54 -5.95 20.17
CA LYS A 109 -1.94 -5.21 18.98
C LYS A 109 -1.99 -6.16 17.80
N SER A 110 -3.12 -6.18 17.10
CA SER A 110 -3.17 -6.71 15.74
C SER A 110 -2.74 -5.61 14.76
N LYS A 111 -2.20 -6.02 13.62
CA LYS A 111 -1.80 -5.14 12.54
C LYS A 111 -2.77 -4.00 12.23
N SER A 112 -2.26 -2.77 12.19
CA SER A 112 -2.97 -1.61 11.65
C SER A 112 -2.00 -0.63 10.97
N MET A 113 -2.30 -0.24 9.74
CA MET A 113 -1.47 0.77 9.04
C MET A 113 -1.58 2.16 9.70
N VAL A 114 -2.71 2.46 10.37
CA VAL A 114 -2.95 3.78 10.99
C VAL A 114 -2.16 3.93 12.28
N SER A 115 -1.94 2.84 13.03
CA SER A 115 -1.00 2.86 14.15
C SER A 115 0.44 3.04 13.68
N GLU A 116 0.82 2.52 12.50
CA GLU A 116 2.13 2.76 11.91
C GLU A 116 2.32 4.23 11.48
N GLU A 117 1.28 4.85 10.92
CA GLU A 117 1.25 6.30 10.64
C GLU A 117 1.55 7.12 11.91
N SER A 118 1.05 6.64 13.06
CA SER A 118 1.13 7.33 14.35
C SER A 118 2.34 6.96 15.20
N ALA A 119 3.15 6.00 14.75
CA ALA A 119 4.25 5.44 15.55
C ALA A 119 3.77 4.98 16.95
N LEU A 120 2.56 4.42 17.00
CA LEU A 120 1.83 4.18 18.24
C LEU A 120 2.61 3.32 19.24
N ASP A 121 3.34 2.32 18.76
CA ASP A 121 4.09 1.41 19.62
C ASP A 121 5.13 2.17 20.45
N HIS A 122 5.89 3.05 19.81
CA HIS A 122 6.86 3.91 20.50
C HIS A 122 6.19 4.87 21.48
N ALA A 123 5.00 5.39 21.16
CA ALA A 123 4.25 6.25 22.08
C ALA A 123 3.78 5.48 23.32
N ILE A 124 3.31 4.25 23.16
CA ILE A 124 2.92 3.36 24.27
C ILE A 124 4.14 3.00 25.13
N GLU A 125 5.26 2.64 24.52
CA GLU A 125 6.51 2.34 25.24
C GLU A 125 7.08 3.55 25.99
N ALA A 126 7.05 4.74 25.36
CA ALA A 126 7.50 5.98 25.99
C ALA A 126 6.64 6.36 27.21
N ALA A 127 5.37 5.94 27.23
CA ALA A 127 4.48 6.07 28.39
C ALA A 127 4.71 4.99 29.47
N GLY A 128 5.70 4.10 29.30
CA GLY A 128 6.06 3.06 30.28
C GLY A 128 5.20 1.80 30.20
N MET A 129 4.36 1.66 29.18
CA MET A 129 3.57 0.45 28.94
C MET A 129 4.30 -0.53 28.02
N LYS A 130 3.94 -1.81 28.11
CA LYS A 130 4.41 -2.83 27.16
C LYS A 130 3.44 -2.93 25.99
N VAL A 131 3.93 -2.92 24.76
CA VAL A 131 3.14 -3.21 23.55
C VAL A 131 3.72 -4.42 22.83
N VAL A 132 2.86 -5.32 22.34
CA VAL A 132 3.29 -6.51 21.60
C VAL A 132 2.43 -6.69 20.36
N GLU A 133 3.08 -6.75 19.20
CA GLU A 133 2.47 -7.12 17.94
C GLU A 133 2.12 -8.60 17.92
N THR A 134 0.95 -8.91 17.37
CA THR A 134 0.35 -10.25 17.42
C THR A 134 0.13 -10.88 16.06
N ASP A 135 0.18 -10.07 14.99
CA ASP A 135 0.33 -10.56 13.63
C ASP A 135 1.76 -11.11 13.48
N LEU A 136 1.92 -12.33 12.96
CA LEU A 136 3.25 -12.95 12.89
C LEU A 136 4.25 -12.10 12.10
N GLY A 137 3.79 -11.48 11.02
CA GLY A 137 4.63 -10.60 10.20
C GLY A 137 5.07 -9.36 10.97
N GLU A 138 4.14 -8.66 11.60
CA GLU A 138 4.47 -7.46 12.41
C GLU A 138 5.30 -7.81 13.66
N TYR A 139 5.04 -8.96 14.31
CA TYR A 139 5.82 -9.43 15.46
C TYR A 139 7.29 -9.67 15.09
N ILE A 140 7.54 -10.34 13.95
CA ILE A 140 8.90 -10.54 13.42
C ILE A 140 9.63 -9.21 13.25
N LEU A 141 8.91 -8.19 12.76
CA LEU A 141 9.48 -6.86 12.55
C LEU A 141 9.71 -6.11 13.87
N GLN A 142 8.78 -6.22 14.82
CA GLN A 142 8.89 -5.62 16.14
C GLN A 142 10.14 -6.11 16.86
N ILE A 143 10.34 -7.43 16.94
CA ILE A 143 11.50 -8.02 17.62
C ILE A 143 12.81 -7.88 16.82
N ASN A 144 12.74 -7.43 15.58
CA ASN A 144 13.88 -7.05 14.76
C ASN A 144 14.07 -5.53 14.73
N ASP A 145 14.10 -4.92 15.92
CA ASP A 145 14.31 -3.49 16.14
C ASP A 145 13.31 -2.59 15.39
N TYR A 146 12.01 -2.94 15.44
CA TYR A 146 10.92 -2.16 14.83
C TYR A 146 11.13 -1.91 13.33
N GLU A 147 11.56 -2.93 12.59
CA GLU A 147 11.77 -2.83 11.15
C GLU A 147 10.48 -2.45 10.39
N PRO A 148 10.51 -1.55 9.40
CA PRO A 148 9.31 -1.20 8.64
C PRO A 148 8.68 -2.40 7.91
N PRO A 149 7.35 -2.48 7.77
CA PRO A 149 6.72 -3.45 6.88
C PRO A 149 7.08 -3.17 5.42
N SER A 150 7.40 -4.22 4.66
CA SER A 150 7.65 -4.10 3.22
C SER A 150 6.40 -4.34 2.37
N HIS A 151 5.32 -4.89 2.93
CA HIS A 151 4.08 -5.14 2.19
C HIS A 151 2.81 -4.97 3.05
N ILE A 152 1.77 -4.37 2.46
CA ILE A 152 0.46 -4.13 3.11
C ILE A 152 -0.25 -5.39 3.66
N ILE A 153 -0.14 -6.58 3.05
CA ILE A 153 -0.74 -7.82 3.60
C ILE A 153 0.30 -8.82 4.14
N ALA A 154 1.58 -8.66 3.79
CA ALA A 154 2.65 -9.60 4.17
C ALA A 154 3.88 -8.81 4.68
N PRO A 155 3.82 -8.24 5.89
CA PRO A 155 4.80 -7.26 6.40
C PRO A 155 6.27 -7.69 6.20
N ALA A 156 6.58 -8.94 6.56
CA ALA A 156 7.91 -9.52 6.50
C ALA A 156 8.23 -10.21 5.15
N LEU A 157 7.58 -9.85 4.04
CA LEU A 157 7.78 -10.49 2.72
C LEU A 157 9.25 -10.47 2.24
N HIS A 158 10.04 -9.53 2.73
CA HIS A 158 11.44 -9.37 2.37
C HIS A 158 12.38 -10.33 3.13
N LYS A 159 11.92 -10.97 4.21
CA LYS A 159 12.69 -11.91 5.02
C LYS A 159 12.62 -13.33 4.48
N SER A 160 13.74 -14.03 4.55
CA SER A 160 13.82 -15.48 4.39
C SER A 160 13.42 -16.22 5.67
N LYS A 161 13.11 -17.51 5.55
CA LYS A 161 12.80 -18.38 6.70
C LYS A 161 14.03 -18.54 7.60
N GLU A 162 15.21 -18.61 7.01
CA GLU A 162 16.49 -18.74 7.68
C GLU A 162 16.80 -17.52 8.56
N GLU A 163 16.56 -16.30 8.05
CA GLU A 163 16.67 -15.06 8.84
C GLU A 163 15.70 -15.05 10.03
N VAL A 164 14.43 -15.44 9.80
CA VAL A 164 13.42 -15.53 10.88
C VAL A 164 13.83 -16.55 11.93
N SER A 165 14.38 -17.69 11.51
CA SER A 165 14.87 -18.73 12.41
C SER A 165 16.03 -18.26 13.30
N ALA A 166 17.01 -17.56 12.71
CA ALA A 166 18.11 -16.98 13.45
C ALA A 166 17.63 -15.90 14.44
N LEU A 167 16.67 -15.07 14.02
CA LEU A 167 16.06 -14.05 14.87
C LEU A 167 15.32 -14.67 16.06
N PHE A 168 14.50 -15.68 15.83
CA PHE A 168 13.78 -16.38 16.91
C PHE A 168 14.75 -17.04 17.89
N ALA A 169 15.79 -17.71 17.39
CA ALA A 169 16.81 -18.30 18.26
C ALA A 169 17.49 -17.25 19.15
N LYS A 170 17.80 -16.08 18.59
CA LYS A 170 18.40 -14.96 19.34
C LYS A 170 17.45 -14.37 20.38
N VAL A 171 16.19 -14.11 20.02
CA VAL A 171 15.24 -13.36 20.86
C VAL A 171 14.54 -14.27 21.87
N HIS A 172 14.13 -15.48 21.47
CA HIS A 172 13.42 -16.42 22.33
C HIS A 172 14.35 -17.35 23.12
N GLY A 173 15.66 -17.37 22.80
CA GLY A 173 16.64 -18.24 23.46
C GLY A 173 16.49 -19.73 23.11
N THR A 174 15.96 -20.03 21.91
CA THR A 174 15.72 -21.39 21.41
C THR A 174 16.77 -21.79 20.37
N ALA A 175 16.86 -23.08 20.03
CA ALA A 175 17.70 -23.53 18.93
C ALA A 175 17.08 -23.13 17.57
N PRO A 176 17.90 -22.75 16.56
CA PRO A 176 17.40 -22.46 15.22
C PRO A 176 16.62 -23.65 14.64
N LYS A 177 15.48 -23.36 14.02
CA LYS A 177 14.58 -24.33 13.39
C LYS A 177 14.67 -24.28 11.87
N THR A 178 14.34 -25.40 11.22
CA THR A 178 14.40 -25.49 9.76
C THR A 178 13.01 -25.58 9.12
N GLY A 179 11.99 -26.01 9.85
CA GLY A 179 10.61 -26.11 9.38
C GLY A 179 9.79 -24.83 9.60
N ILE A 180 8.98 -24.45 8.61
CA ILE A 180 8.03 -23.32 8.73
C ILE A 180 7.00 -23.60 9.85
N GLN A 181 6.50 -24.84 9.92
CA GLN A 181 5.54 -25.26 10.93
C GLN A 181 6.12 -25.14 12.34
N GLU A 182 7.40 -25.47 12.53
CA GLU A 182 8.07 -25.38 13.83
C GLU A 182 8.26 -23.93 14.27
N LEU A 183 8.60 -23.03 13.34
CA LEU A 183 8.69 -21.59 13.59
C LEU A 183 7.33 -20.99 13.94
N CYS A 184 6.28 -21.35 13.18
CA CYS A 184 4.91 -20.91 13.49
C CYS A 184 4.43 -21.45 14.85
N ALA A 185 4.78 -22.68 15.21
CA ALA A 185 4.46 -23.27 16.51
C ALA A 185 5.18 -22.54 17.65
N GLU A 186 6.44 -22.15 17.44
CA GLU A 186 7.20 -21.35 18.41
C GLU A 186 6.58 -19.98 18.64
N ALA A 187 6.35 -19.23 17.57
CA ALA A 187 5.72 -17.90 17.66
C ALA A 187 4.37 -18.00 18.36
N ARG A 188 3.57 -19.03 18.05
CA ARG A 188 2.30 -19.29 18.72
C ARG A 188 2.49 -19.55 20.23
N ALA A 189 3.49 -20.32 20.63
CA ALA A 189 3.76 -20.59 22.04
C ALA A 189 4.14 -19.31 22.79
N VAL A 190 5.03 -18.49 22.22
CA VAL A 190 5.43 -17.20 22.79
C VAL A 190 4.24 -16.24 22.87
N LEU A 191 3.56 -16.00 21.76
CA LEU A 191 2.43 -15.06 21.70
C LEU A 191 1.26 -15.48 22.59
N ARG A 192 1.07 -16.79 22.87
CA ARG A 192 0.00 -17.29 23.75
C ARG A 192 0.00 -16.62 25.11
N GLU A 193 1.17 -16.49 25.73
CA GLU A 193 1.31 -15.83 27.03
C GLU A 193 0.93 -14.36 26.94
N HIS A 194 1.33 -13.69 25.85
CA HIS A 194 1.00 -12.29 25.63
C HIS A 194 -0.51 -12.06 25.50
N TYR A 195 -1.23 -12.92 24.76
CA TYR A 195 -2.69 -12.82 24.67
C TYR A 195 -3.38 -12.97 26.03
N LEU A 196 -2.92 -13.89 26.88
CA LEU A 196 -3.52 -14.17 28.19
C LEU A 196 -3.24 -13.09 29.24
N THR A 197 -2.20 -12.29 29.03
CA THR A 197 -1.73 -11.27 29.98
C THR A 197 -1.91 -9.84 29.45
N GLY A 198 -2.50 -9.67 28.25
CA GLY A 198 -2.79 -8.36 27.67
C GLY A 198 -4.04 -7.74 28.26
N ASP A 199 -3.93 -6.50 28.72
CA ASP A 199 -5.05 -5.77 29.33
C ASP A 199 -5.81 -4.92 28.29
N LEU A 200 -5.08 -4.45 27.27
CA LEU A 200 -5.58 -3.63 26.17
C LEU A 200 -5.42 -4.36 24.83
N GLY A 201 -6.52 -4.55 24.11
CA GLY A 201 -6.53 -5.01 22.73
C GLY A 201 -6.56 -3.84 21.76
N ILE A 202 -5.65 -3.80 20.80
CA ILE A 202 -5.63 -2.77 19.74
C ILE A 202 -5.78 -3.43 18.38
N THR A 203 -6.70 -2.93 17.56
CA THR A 203 -6.87 -3.41 16.18
C THR A 203 -6.99 -2.28 15.17
N GLY A 204 -6.82 -2.63 13.90
CA GLY A 204 -7.35 -1.81 12.80
C GLY A 204 -8.85 -2.05 12.59
N ALA A 205 -9.30 -1.72 11.37
CA ALA A 205 -10.55 -2.19 10.78
C ALA A 205 -10.34 -2.43 9.28
N ASN A 206 -10.95 -3.47 8.71
CA ASN A 206 -11.06 -3.58 7.25
C ASN A 206 -12.21 -2.72 6.75
N PHE A 207 -13.34 -2.76 7.45
CA PHE A 207 -14.49 -1.88 7.24
C PHE A 207 -15.10 -1.46 8.58
N LEU A 208 -15.75 -0.30 8.61
CA LEU A 208 -16.70 0.06 9.66
C LEU A 208 -18.12 -0.05 9.08
N ILE A 209 -19.04 -0.68 9.77
CA ILE A 209 -20.39 -0.93 9.26
C ILE A 209 -21.34 0.09 9.86
N ALA A 210 -21.83 1.02 9.04
CA ALA A 210 -22.64 2.13 9.52
C ALA A 210 -23.97 1.66 10.13
N GLU A 211 -24.70 0.76 9.45
CA GLU A 211 -26.03 0.32 9.90
C GLU A 211 -26.04 -0.38 11.27
N THR A 212 -24.93 -1.00 11.66
CA THR A 212 -24.83 -1.77 12.92
C THR A 212 -23.87 -1.17 13.94
N GLY A 213 -23.08 -0.16 13.55
CA GLY A 213 -22.01 0.38 14.40
C GLY A 213 -20.86 -0.61 14.62
N SER A 214 -20.62 -1.53 13.69
CA SER A 214 -19.68 -2.65 13.88
C SER A 214 -18.29 -2.40 13.29
N VAL A 215 -17.26 -3.00 13.90
CA VAL A 215 -15.91 -3.11 13.34
C VAL A 215 -15.79 -4.45 12.62
N PHE A 216 -15.43 -4.42 11.33
CA PHE A 216 -15.28 -5.60 10.49
C PHE A 216 -13.80 -5.91 10.28
N LEU A 217 -13.35 -7.11 10.68
CA LEU A 217 -11.97 -7.57 10.60
C LEU A 217 -11.85 -8.80 9.70
N VAL A 218 -10.74 -8.87 8.99
CA VAL A 218 -10.43 -9.96 8.04
C VAL A 218 -8.99 -10.42 8.31
N THR A 219 -8.82 -11.65 8.78
CA THR A 219 -7.49 -12.20 9.08
C THR A 219 -7.37 -13.66 8.66
N ASN A 220 -6.14 -14.08 8.32
CA ASN A 220 -5.82 -15.50 8.13
C ASN A 220 -5.22 -16.15 9.37
N GLU A 221 -5.03 -15.35 10.42
CA GLU A 221 -4.50 -15.72 11.72
C GLU A 221 -5.57 -15.44 12.79
N GLY A 222 -5.65 -16.27 13.82
CA GLY A 222 -6.60 -16.07 14.93
C GLY A 222 -6.20 -14.96 15.90
N ASN A 223 -5.19 -14.15 15.56
CA ASN A 223 -4.62 -13.11 16.42
C ASN A 223 -5.62 -11.99 16.71
N ALA A 224 -6.36 -11.51 15.70
CA ALA A 224 -7.34 -10.44 15.87
C ALA A 224 -8.48 -10.84 16.80
N THR A 225 -9.03 -12.05 16.65
CA THR A 225 -10.02 -12.61 17.58
C THR A 225 -9.47 -12.64 19.00
N LEU A 226 -8.23 -13.10 19.21
CA LEU A 226 -7.62 -13.14 20.55
C LEU A 226 -7.36 -11.73 21.11
N CYS A 227 -7.01 -10.75 20.27
CA CYS A 227 -6.84 -9.36 20.67
C CYS A 227 -8.14 -8.67 21.06
N THR A 228 -9.29 -9.16 20.59
CA THR A 228 -10.60 -8.49 20.76
C THR A 228 -11.49 -9.17 21.78
N THR A 229 -11.20 -10.43 22.12
CA THR A 229 -12.02 -11.26 23.02
C THR A 229 -11.44 -11.42 24.42
N LEU A 230 -10.11 -11.45 24.56
CA LEU A 230 -9.44 -11.67 25.85
C LEU A 230 -9.24 -10.38 26.66
N PRO A 231 -8.75 -9.26 26.07
CA PRO A 231 -8.63 -8.01 26.79
C PRO A 231 -10.00 -7.44 27.16
N LYS A 232 -10.10 -6.83 28.35
CA LYS A 232 -11.33 -6.15 28.79
C LYS A 232 -11.58 -4.85 28.04
N VAL A 233 -10.50 -4.20 27.58
CA VAL A 233 -10.57 -2.95 26.83
C VAL A 233 -10.11 -3.20 25.40
N HIS A 234 -10.92 -2.82 24.42
CA HIS A 234 -10.58 -2.89 23.00
C HIS A 234 -10.63 -1.51 22.37
N VAL A 235 -9.61 -1.18 21.58
CA VAL A 235 -9.52 0.05 20.78
C VAL A 235 -9.31 -0.32 19.31
N ALA A 236 -10.28 0.00 18.46
CA ALA A 236 -10.14 -0.06 17.01
C ALA A 236 -9.70 1.30 16.47
N ILE A 237 -8.61 1.35 15.70
CA ILE A 237 -8.05 2.57 15.11
C ILE A 237 -8.15 2.47 13.60
N THR A 238 -8.89 3.37 12.97
CA THR A 238 -9.08 3.30 11.52
C THR A 238 -9.30 4.66 10.88
N GLY A 239 -8.91 4.76 9.61
CA GLY A 239 -9.20 5.91 8.79
C GLY A 239 -10.70 6.08 8.55
N ILE A 240 -11.15 7.34 8.50
CA ILE A 240 -12.54 7.71 8.25
C ILE A 240 -13.10 7.13 6.94
N GLU A 241 -12.24 6.88 5.94
CA GLU A 241 -12.66 6.38 4.63
C GLU A 241 -13.18 4.94 4.67
N LYS A 242 -12.93 4.19 5.76
CA LYS A 242 -13.25 2.75 5.82
C LYS A 242 -14.69 2.42 6.17
N VAL A 243 -15.54 3.42 6.41
CA VAL A 243 -16.98 3.17 6.60
C VAL A 243 -17.62 2.57 5.35
N VAL A 244 -18.57 1.68 5.56
CA VAL A 244 -19.40 0.99 4.58
C VAL A 244 -20.83 0.98 5.12
N PRO A 245 -21.84 1.27 4.30
CA PRO A 245 -23.21 1.44 4.78
C PRO A 245 -23.78 0.19 5.47
N THR A 246 -23.68 -0.97 4.81
CA THR A 246 -24.32 -2.21 5.28
C THR A 246 -23.38 -3.42 5.27
N LEU A 247 -23.74 -4.46 6.01
CA LEU A 247 -23.07 -5.77 6.02
C LEU A 247 -23.11 -6.44 4.65
N GLU A 248 -24.19 -6.26 3.89
CA GLU A 248 -24.32 -6.79 2.53
C GLU A 248 -23.28 -6.16 1.59
N GLU A 249 -23.09 -4.84 1.71
CA GLU A 249 -22.09 -4.11 0.94
C GLU A 249 -20.66 -4.47 1.37
N ALA A 250 -20.42 -4.63 2.67
CA ALA A 250 -19.14 -5.13 3.17
C ALA A 250 -18.86 -6.56 2.68
N SER A 251 -19.88 -7.42 2.61
CA SER A 251 -19.77 -8.78 2.04
C SER A 251 -19.42 -8.74 0.55
N THR A 252 -20.00 -7.81 -0.22
CA THR A 252 -19.61 -7.57 -1.62
C THR A 252 -18.13 -7.19 -1.73
N LEU A 253 -17.66 -6.28 -0.86
CA LEU A 253 -16.24 -5.88 -0.84
C LEU A 253 -15.33 -7.03 -0.39
N LEU A 254 -15.76 -7.86 0.57
CA LEU A 254 -15.03 -9.01 1.06
C LEU A 254 -14.76 -10.03 -0.05
N ARG A 255 -15.77 -10.33 -0.89
CA ARG A 255 -15.64 -11.25 -2.05
C ARG A 255 -14.48 -10.88 -2.96
N LEU A 256 -14.19 -9.57 -3.10
CA LEU A 256 -13.08 -9.07 -3.89
C LEU A 256 -11.77 -8.95 -3.10
N LEU A 257 -11.86 -8.54 -1.83
CA LEU A 257 -10.71 -8.31 -0.95
C LEU A 257 -9.85 -9.57 -0.82
N THR A 258 -10.45 -10.68 -0.41
CA THR A 258 -9.75 -11.94 -0.10
C THR A 258 -9.12 -12.55 -1.35
N ARG A 259 -9.86 -12.56 -2.46
CA ARG A 259 -9.37 -13.02 -3.77
C ARG A 259 -8.23 -12.16 -4.29
N SER A 260 -8.31 -10.85 -4.11
CA SER A 260 -7.28 -9.91 -4.58
C SER A 260 -6.04 -9.89 -3.70
N ALA A 261 -6.18 -10.19 -2.40
CA ALA A 261 -5.09 -10.19 -1.44
C ALA A 261 -4.32 -11.51 -1.44
N THR A 262 -4.99 -12.59 -1.05
CA THR A 262 -4.35 -13.90 -0.80
C THR A 262 -4.78 -14.98 -1.79
N GLY A 263 -5.73 -14.66 -2.68
CA GLY A 263 -6.29 -15.61 -3.64
C GLY A 263 -7.15 -16.67 -2.96
N GLN A 264 -7.88 -16.28 -1.92
CA GLN A 264 -8.84 -17.14 -1.23
C GLN A 264 -10.26 -16.64 -1.46
N SER A 265 -11.24 -17.54 -1.50
CA SER A 265 -12.66 -17.18 -1.60
C SER A 265 -13.12 -16.35 -0.39
N ILE A 266 -12.61 -16.71 0.80
CA ILE A 266 -12.78 -16.05 2.10
C ILE A 266 -11.52 -16.34 2.95
N THR A 267 -11.20 -15.48 3.92
CA THR A 267 -10.11 -15.74 4.87
C THR A 267 -10.51 -16.76 5.93
N ASN A 268 -9.52 -17.24 6.71
CA ASN A 268 -9.77 -18.19 7.79
C ASN A 268 -10.67 -17.60 8.90
N TYR A 269 -10.58 -16.29 9.14
CA TYR A 269 -11.38 -15.58 10.14
C TYR A 269 -11.97 -14.30 9.54
N VAL A 270 -13.23 -14.06 9.90
CA VAL A 270 -13.96 -12.82 9.64
C VAL A 270 -14.70 -12.48 10.93
N ASP A 271 -14.22 -11.47 11.64
CA ASP A 271 -14.80 -11.03 12.91
C ASP A 271 -15.62 -9.76 12.69
N ILE A 272 -16.86 -9.75 13.21
CA ILE A 272 -17.74 -8.59 13.19
C ILE A 272 -18.03 -8.20 14.63
N LEU A 273 -17.32 -7.18 15.12
CA LEU A 273 -17.39 -6.73 16.51
C LEU A 273 -18.48 -5.67 16.63
N THR A 274 -19.52 -5.96 17.40
CA THR A 274 -20.72 -5.11 17.48
C THR A 274 -20.98 -4.71 18.93
N GLY A 275 -20.32 -3.63 19.36
CA GLY A 275 -20.46 -3.11 20.72
C GLY A 275 -19.66 -3.85 21.78
N ILE A 276 -19.98 -3.51 23.03
CA ILE A 276 -19.40 -4.15 24.22
C ILE A 276 -20.05 -5.52 24.47
N LYS A 277 -19.35 -6.33 25.27
CA LYS A 277 -19.85 -7.60 25.81
C LYS A 277 -21.23 -7.41 26.45
N GLY A 278 -22.19 -8.19 25.99
CA GLY A 278 -23.56 -8.21 26.50
C GLY A 278 -23.67 -8.85 27.89
N ALA A 279 -24.78 -8.56 28.57
CA ALA A 279 -25.07 -9.19 29.86
C ALA A 279 -25.20 -10.71 29.71
N GLY A 280 -24.42 -11.48 30.48
CA GLY A 280 -24.43 -12.94 30.44
C GLY A 280 -23.54 -13.55 29.34
N GLU A 281 -22.90 -12.75 28.49
CA GLU A 281 -21.91 -13.25 27.54
C GLU A 281 -20.59 -13.60 28.22
N PHE A 282 -19.97 -14.71 27.79
CA PHE A 282 -18.75 -15.24 28.40
C PHE A 282 -17.46 -14.57 27.92
N HIS A 283 -17.48 -13.87 26.79
CA HIS A 283 -16.30 -13.28 26.14
C HIS A 283 -16.61 -11.94 25.47
N GLY A 284 -15.59 -11.12 25.26
CA GLY A 284 -15.71 -9.81 24.60
C GLY A 284 -15.26 -8.66 25.48
N ALA A 285 -14.99 -7.52 24.84
CA ALA A 285 -14.54 -6.31 25.52
C ALA A 285 -15.64 -5.72 26.41
N GLU A 286 -15.32 -5.42 27.67
CA GLU A 286 -16.19 -4.68 28.59
C GLU A 286 -16.23 -3.18 28.24
N HIS A 287 -15.16 -2.69 27.61
CA HIS A 287 -15.08 -1.33 27.09
C HIS A 287 -14.57 -1.36 25.65
N MET A 288 -15.37 -0.80 24.72
CA MET A 288 -15.02 -0.70 23.31
C MET A 288 -14.86 0.76 22.90
N TYR A 289 -13.74 1.06 22.25
CA TYR A 289 -13.43 2.37 21.68
C TYR A 289 -13.17 2.26 20.19
N VAL A 290 -13.65 3.22 19.41
CA VAL A 290 -13.30 3.38 18.00
C VAL A 290 -12.71 4.77 17.80
N ILE A 291 -11.49 4.84 17.30
CA ILE A 291 -10.82 6.10 16.95
C ILE A 291 -10.88 6.27 15.42
N LEU A 292 -11.68 7.23 14.99
CA LEU A 292 -11.85 7.65 13.60
C LEU A 292 -10.76 8.67 13.24
N VAL A 293 -9.88 8.31 12.31
CA VAL A 293 -8.67 9.07 12.00
C VAL A 293 -8.79 9.77 10.65
N ASP A 294 -8.63 11.10 10.64
CA ASP A 294 -8.49 11.87 9.41
C ASP A 294 -7.04 11.81 8.89
N SER A 295 -6.09 12.41 9.60
CA SER A 295 -4.66 12.45 9.21
C SER A 295 -4.46 12.81 7.73
N GLY A 296 -5.24 13.80 7.25
CA GLY A 296 -5.20 14.28 5.86
C GLY A 296 -6.09 13.54 4.86
N ARG A 297 -6.90 12.56 5.27
CA ARG A 297 -7.86 11.86 4.38
C ARG A 297 -8.93 12.79 3.82
N SER A 298 -9.40 13.75 4.60
CA SER A 298 -10.30 14.85 4.19
C SER A 298 -9.70 15.68 3.05
N LYS A 299 -8.38 15.98 3.14
CA LYS A 299 -7.64 16.67 2.08
C LYS A 299 -7.54 15.82 0.81
N VAL A 300 -7.36 14.49 0.94
CA VAL A 300 -7.41 13.57 -0.21
C VAL A 300 -8.80 13.58 -0.83
N LEU A 301 -9.86 13.54 -0.02
CA LEU A 301 -11.25 13.55 -0.48
C LEU A 301 -11.58 14.83 -1.28
N ALA A 302 -11.05 15.98 -0.84
CA ALA A 302 -11.22 17.27 -1.51
C ALA A 302 -10.34 17.45 -2.77
N SER A 303 -9.49 16.49 -3.11
CA SER A 303 -8.48 16.63 -4.18
C SER A 303 -8.84 15.90 -5.48
N GLU A 304 -8.04 16.14 -6.53
CA GLU A 304 -8.10 15.40 -7.81
C GLU A 304 -7.67 13.92 -7.70
N VAL A 305 -7.28 13.45 -6.50
CA VAL A 305 -6.89 12.06 -6.26
C VAL A 305 -7.80 11.34 -5.26
N LYS A 306 -8.99 11.88 -5.00
CA LYS A 306 -9.98 11.34 -4.04
C LYS A 306 -10.33 9.87 -4.28
N GLU A 307 -10.28 9.40 -5.52
CA GLU A 307 -10.52 8.01 -5.89
C GLU A 307 -9.57 7.02 -5.18
N ALA A 308 -8.41 7.49 -4.71
CA ALA A 308 -7.50 6.69 -3.89
C ALA A 308 -8.15 6.18 -2.60
N LEU A 309 -9.10 6.92 -2.01
CA LEU A 309 -9.81 6.54 -0.78
C LEU A 309 -10.79 5.37 -0.98
N ARG A 310 -11.08 4.97 -2.22
CA ARG A 310 -11.84 3.73 -2.46
C ARG A 310 -11.08 2.49 -2.01
N CYS A 311 -9.77 2.58 -1.80
CA CYS A 311 -8.88 1.44 -1.57
C CYS A 311 -9.32 0.57 -0.38
N ILE A 312 -9.53 -0.72 -0.65
CA ILE A 312 -9.81 -1.76 0.36
C ILE A 312 -8.55 -2.45 0.88
N ARG A 313 -7.36 -1.87 0.62
CA ARG A 313 -6.05 -2.34 1.10
C ARG A 313 -5.67 -3.80 0.74
N CYS A 314 -6.17 -4.32 -0.39
CA CYS A 314 -5.89 -5.69 -0.83
C CYS A 314 -4.45 -5.96 -1.32
N GLY A 315 -3.65 -4.93 -1.62
CA GLY A 315 -2.27 -5.11 -2.12
C GLY A 315 -2.13 -5.58 -3.58
N ALA A 316 -3.21 -5.87 -4.30
CA ALA A 316 -3.15 -6.36 -5.69
C ALA A 316 -2.34 -5.45 -6.63
N CYS A 317 -2.42 -4.13 -6.44
CA CYS A 317 -1.66 -3.16 -7.22
C CYS A 317 -0.14 -3.29 -7.03
N MET A 318 0.32 -3.66 -5.83
CA MET A 318 1.74 -3.88 -5.52
C MET A 318 2.21 -5.16 -6.17
N ASN A 319 1.42 -6.24 -6.03
CA ASN A 319 1.71 -7.55 -6.57
C ASN A 319 1.84 -7.59 -8.09
N HIS A 320 1.21 -6.65 -8.81
CA HIS A 320 1.29 -6.54 -10.28
C HIS A 320 2.17 -5.38 -10.76
N CYS A 321 2.77 -4.62 -9.85
CA CYS A 321 3.60 -3.47 -10.21
C CYS A 321 5.04 -3.93 -10.51
N PRO A 322 5.54 -3.74 -11.73
CA PRO A 322 6.91 -4.14 -12.07
C PRO A 322 7.96 -3.36 -11.26
N VAL A 323 7.68 -2.11 -10.86
CA VAL A 323 8.60 -1.33 -10.03
C VAL A 323 8.71 -1.97 -8.64
N TYR A 324 7.59 -2.12 -7.93
CA TYR A 324 7.55 -2.77 -6.60
C TYR A 324 8.17 -4.17 -6.62
N GLN A 325 7.88 -4.96 -7.65
CA GLN A 325 8.42 -6.31 -7.81
C GLN A 325 9.95 -6.36 -7.93
N ASN A 326 10.63 -5.27 -8.30
CA ASN A 326 12.09 -5.24 -8.40
C ASN A 326 12.75 -4.55 -7.20
N ILE A 327 12.12 -3.53 -6.63
CA ILE A 327 12.75 -2.70 -5.58
C ILE A 327 12.24 -3.00 -4.16
N GLY A 328 11.17 -3.77 -4.01
CA GLY A 328 10.51 -4.04 -2.73
C GLY A 328 9.82 -2.82 -2.12
N GLY A 329 9.19 -3.00 -0.94
CA GLY A 329 8.45 -1.92 -0.28
C GLY A 329 9.32 -0.90 0.46
N HIS A 330 10.44 -1.32 1.05
CA HIS A 330 11.30 -0.43 1.83
C HIS A 330 11.89 0.72 1.01
N SER A 331 12.06 0.53 -0.30
CA SER A 331 12.54 1.58 -1.21
C SER A 331 11.62 2.80 -1.25
N TYR A 332 10.32 2.63 -1.00
CA TYR A 332 9.34 3.71 -0.99
C TYR A 332 9.49 4.64 0.23
N GLY A 333 10.15 4.19 1.29
CA GLY A 333 10.61 5.05 2.38
C GLY A 333 9.55 5.54 3.37
N TRP A 334 8.35 4.96 3.36
CA TRP A 334 7.32 5.21 4.39
C TRP A 334 6.28 4.08 4.45
N VAL A 335 5.31 4.21 5.36
CA VAL A 335 4.26 3.25 5.74
C VAL A 335 3.54 2.64 4.53
N TYR A 336 3.29 3.42 3.48
CA TYR A 336 2.54 2.99 2.31
C TYR A 336 3.46 2.80 1.08
N PRO A 337 3.82 1.55 0.74
CA PRO A 337 4.60 1.26 -0.46
C PRO A 337 3.74 1.04 -1.72
N GLY A 338 4.41 1.00 -2.87
CA GLY A 338 3.82 0.61 -4.15
C GLY A 338 2.87 1.65 -4.76
N PRO A 339 2.11 1.29 -5.80
CA PRO A 339 1.33 2.25 -6.57
C PRO A 339 0.30 3.06 -5.78
N ILE A 340 -0.42 2.43 -4.83
CA ILE A 340 -1.36 3.16 -3.97
C ILE A 340 -0.62 4.11 -3.02
N GLY A 341 0.49 3.66 -2.46
CA GLY A 341 1.36 4.47 -1.61
C GLY A 341 1.91 5.70 -2.32
N SER A 342 2.37 5.54 -3.56
CA SER A 342 2.82 6.65 -4.41
C SER A 342 1.76 7.71 -4.71
N VAL A 343 0.46 7.43 -4.48
CA VAL A 343 -0.63 8.40 -4.59
C VAL A 343 -0.95 9.05 -3.23
N ILE A 344 -1.10 8.26 -2.17
CA ILE A 344 -1.54 8.82 -0.87
C ILE A 344 -0.42 9.45 -0.05
N THR A 345 0.81 8.95 -0.16
CA THR A 345 1.95 9.45 0.64
C THR A 345 2.21 10.94 0.40
N PRO A 346 2.28 11.46 -0.84
CA PRO A 346 2.42 12.90 -1.07
C PRO A 346 1.30 13.77 -0.47
N MET A 347 0.12 13.20 -0.21
CA MET A 347 -0.99 13.91 0.42
C MET A 347 -0.89 13.94 1.95
N PHE A 348 -0.27 12.91 2.54
CA PHE A 348 -0.12 12.82 4.00
C PHE A 348 1.14 13.53 4.51
N ILE A 349 2.26 13.44 3.80
CA ILE A 349 3.56 13.99 4.25
C ILE A 349 4.08 15.13 3.37
N GLY A 350 3.32 15.55 2.35
CA GLY A 350 3.65 16.65 1.46
C GLY A 350 4.31 16.26 0.14
N GLN A 351 4.08 17.06 -0.90
CA GLN A 351 4.55 16.81 -2.27
C GLN A 351 6.07 16.90 -2.41
N GLU A 352 6.70 17.79 -1.64
CA GLU A 352 8.15 18.01 -1.64
C GLU A 352 8.90 16.80 -1.07
N VAL A 353 8.45 16.32 0.09
CA VAL A 353 9.06 15.20 0.81
C VAL A 353 8.93 13.89 0.01
N ALA A 354 7.81 13.70 -0.68
CA ALA A 354 7.51 12.51 -1.46
C ALA A 354 7.67 12.69 -2.99
N ALA A 355 8.46 13.66 -3.44
CA ALA A 355 8.51 14.08 -4.85
C ALA A 355 8.88 12.95 -5.83
N ASP A 356 9.68 11.97 -5.43
CA ASP A 356 10.07 10.88 -6.32
C ASP A 356 9.01 9.76 -6.43
N LEU A 357 8.08 9.62 -5.47
CA LEU A 357 7.14 8.50 -5.45
C LEU A 357 6.15 8.50 -6.62
N PRO A 358 5.55 9.63 -7.04
CA PRO A 358 4.71 9.66 -8.25
C PRO A 358 5.48 9.30 -9.53
N ASN A 359 6.80 9.46 -9.51
CA ASN A 359 7.72 9.18 -10.63
C ASN A 359 8.22 7.74 -10.62
N ALA A 360 8.07 7.01 -9.50
CA ALA A 360 8.33 5.58 -9.35
C ALA A 360 7.32 4.67 -10.07
N SER A 361 6.97 5.01 -11.31
CA SER A 361 5.97 4.29 -12.10
C SER A 361 6.24 4.44 -13.59
N THR A 362 6.15 3.31 -14.30
CA THR A 362 6.18 3.26 -15.77
C THR A 362 4.84 3.65 -16.41
N LEU A 363 3.81 3.92 -15.60
CA LEU A 363 2.43 4.20 -16.04
C LEU A 363 1.84 3.09 -16.95
N CYS A 364 2.27 1.84 -16.78
CA CYS A 364 1.87 0.72 -17.64
C CYS A 364 0.40 0.28 -17.51
N GLY A 365 -0.37 0.81 -16.55
CA GLY A 365 -1.80 0.48 -16.39
C GLY A 365 -2.11 -0.81 -15.61
N SER A 366 -1.13 -1.67 -15.35
CA SER A 366 -1.34 -2.97 -14.67
C SER A 366 -2.03 -2.85 -13.31
N CYS A 367 -1.66 -1.85 -12.51
CA CYS A 367 -2.30 -1.63 -11.21
C CYS A 367 -3.78 -1.23 -11.30
N ALA A 368 -4.18 -0.50 -12.35
CA ALA A 368 -5.57 -0.12 -12.59
C ALA A 368 -6.40 -1.30 -13.12
N SER A 369 -5.84 -2.11 -14.02
CA SER A 369 -6.54 -3.25 -14.60
C SER A 369 -6.93 -4.29 -13.54
N VAL A 370 -6.08 -4.50 -12.53
CA VAL A 370 -6.31 -5.48 -11.46
C VAL A 370 -7.03 -4.93 -10.22
N CYS A 371 -7.25 -3.61 -10.13
CA CYS A 371 -7.85 -3.01 -8.93
C CYS A 371 -9.31 -3.46 -8.75
N PRO A 372 -9.67 -4.14 -7.64
CA PRO A 372 -11.03 -4.63 -7.42
C PRO A 372 -12.07 -3.50 -7.31
N VAL A 373 -11.65 -2.31 -6.90
CA VAL A 373 -12.50 -1.13 -6.69
C VAL A 373 -12.23 -0.03 -7.74
N ARG A 374 -11.69 -0.44 -8.90
CA ARG A 374 -11.43 0.38 -10.10
C ARG A 374 -10.82 1.76 -9.80
N ILE A 375 -9.72 1.79 -9.05
CA ILE A 375 -8.94 3.02 -8.82
C ILE A 375 -8.03 3.24 -10.04
N PRO A 376 -8.12 4.40 -10.72
CA PRO A 376 -7.30 4.70 -11.88
C PRO A 376 -5.91 5.20 -11.47
N LEU A 377 -5.14 4.36 -10.75
CA LEU A 377 -3.85 4.74 -10.16
C LEU A 377 -2.87 5.45 -11.13
N PRO A 378 -2.70 5.04 -12.41
CA PRO A 378 -1.85 5.77 -13.35
C PRO A 378 -2.28 7.22 -13.59
N GLU A 379 -3.58 7.49 -13.63
CA GLU A 379 -4.13 8.83 -13.82
C GLU A 379 -3.89 9.68 -12.57
N LEU A 380 -4.11 9.11 -11.38
CA LEU A 380 -3.85 9.79 -10.11
C LEU A 380 -2.35 10.14 -9.96
N LEU A 381 -1.46 9.23 -10.33
CA LEU A 381 -0.02 9.50 -10.36
C LEU A 381 0.34 10.61 -11.36
N ARG A 382 -0.35 10.68 -12.50
CA ARG A 382 -0.17 11.78 -13.47
C ARG A 382 -0.58 13.12 -12.87
N LYS A 383 -1.68 13.18 -12.11
CA LYS A 383 -2.12 14.39 -11.39
C LYS A 383 -1.06 14.90 -10.41
N HIS A 384 -0.38 14.01 -9.70
CA HIS A 384 0.77 14.39 -8.88
C HIS A 384 1.92 14.95 -9.71
N ARG A 385 2.27 14.33 -10.84
CA ARG A 385 3.34 14.85 -11.72
C ARG A 385 3.00 16.23 -12.29
N GLU A 386 1.74 16.46 -12.67
CA GLU A 386 1.25 17.78 -13.09
C GLU A 386 1.40 18.81 -11.96
N THR A 387 1.02 18.43 -10.73
CA THR A 387 1.18 19.26 -9.52
C THR A 387 2.65 19.58 -9.25
N GLN A 388 3.55 18.61 -9.36
CA GLN A 388 4.99 18.82 -9.17
C GLN A 388 5.58 19.81 -10.17
N VAL A 389 5.09 19.81 -11.41
CA VAL A 389 5.52 20.81 -12.41
C VAL A 389 4.98 22.19 -12.05
N ARG A 390 3.72 22.32 -11.59
CA ARG A 390 3.15 23.60 -11.15
C ARG A 390 3.87 24.19 -9.93
N LEU A 391 4.30 23.33 -9.01
CA LEU A 391 5.00 23.69 -7.78
C LEU A 391 6.53 23.75 -7.95
N ASP A 392 7.04 23.64 -9.17
CA ASP A 392 8.47 23.69 -9.48
C ASP A 392 9.35 22.65 -8.73
N LEU A 393 8.75 21.52 -8.33
CA LEU A 393 9.42 20.41 -7.61
C LEU A 393 10.23 19.49 -8.52
N ARG A 394 10.18 19.71 -9.84
CA ARG A 394 10.98 18.95 -10.83
C ARG A 394 12.29 19.68 -11.15
N PRO A 395 13.38 18.94 -11.42
CA PRO A 395 14.67 19.52 -11.78
C PRO A 395 14.54 20.54 -12.92
N VAL A 396 15.21 21.69 -12.79
CA VAL A 396 15.14 22.78 -13.79
C VAL A 396 15.57 22.28 -15.18
N GLY A 397 16.61 21.45 -15.25
CA GLY A 397 17.07 20.86 -16.51
C GLY A 397 16.01 20.00 -17.22
N GLU A 398 15.24 19.21 -16.46
CA GLU A 398 14.12 18.43 -17.01
C GLU A 398 13.03 19.34 -17.58
N ARG A 399 12.63 20.37 -16.82
CA ARG A 399 11.61 21.34 -17.24
C ARG A 399 12.05 22.13 -18.48
N LEU A 400 13.30 22.59 -18.53
CA LEU A 400 13.85 23.30 -19.69
C LEU A 400 13.97 22.38 -20.91
N GLY A 401 14.42 21.14 -20.72
CA GLY A 401 14.52 20.15 -21.80
C GLY A 401 13.16 19.85 -22.42
N LEU A 402 12.13 19.66 -21.60
CA LEU A 402 10.75 19.49 -22.07
C LEU A 402 10.21 20.73 -22.79
N ARG A 403 10.43 21.94 -22.26
CA ARG A 403 10.03 23.19 -22.93
C ARG A 403 10.70 23.36 -24.30
N LEU A 404 12.00 23.07 -24.39
CA LEU A 404 12.75 23.10 -25.65
C LEU A 404 12.22 22.06 -26.64
N TRP A 405 11.95 20.84 -26.17
CA TRP A 405 11.36 19.79 -26.99
C TRP A 405 9.97 20.18 -27.50
N THR A 406 9.09 20.72 -26.65
CA THR A 406 7.77 21.21 -27.07
C THR A 406 7.90 22.32 -28.12
N TRP A 407 8.77 23.31 -27.89
CA TRP A 407 9.04 24.37 -28.87
C TRP A 407 9.50 23.80 -30.22
N LEU A 408 10.36 22.78 -30.23
CA LEU A 408 10.84 22.11 -31.44
C LEU A 408 9.74 21.28 -32.11
N ALA A 409 9.03 20.46 -31.34
CA ALA A 409 8.00 19.53 -31.81
C ALA A 409 6.77 20.25 -32.38
N SER A 410 6.41 21.42 -31.85
CA SER A 410 5.33 22.28 -32.36
C SER A 410 5.65 22.97 -33.69
N ARG A 411 6.86 22.80 -34.25
CA ARG A 411 7.26 23.34 -35.56
C ARG A 411 7.52 22.21 -36.55
N PRO A 412 6.51 21.76 -37.32
CA PRO A 412 6.60 20.53 -38.11
C PRO A 412 7.78 20.46 -39.08
N ALA A 413 8.10 21.57 -39.77
CA ALA A 413 9.22 21.62 -40.72
C ALA A 413 10.58 21.49 -40.03
N LEU A 414 10.79 22.26 -38.95
CA LEU A 414 12.01 22.21 -38.16
C LEU A 414 12.18 20.84 -37.50
N TYR A 415 11.11 20.27 -36.93
CA TYR A 415 11.13 18.92 -36.37
C TYR A 415 11.47 17.87 -37.43
N ALA A 416 10.96 18.00 -38.66
CA ALA A 416 11.27 17.08 -39.77
C ALA A 416 12.77 17.11 -40.09
N TRP A 417 13.35 18.30 -40.18
CA TRP A 417 14.76 18.48 -40.50
C TRP A 417 15.65 17.98 -39.36
N ALA A 418 15.34 18.35 -38.11
CA ALA A 418 16.10 17.95 -36.93
C ALA A 418 16.09 16.43 -36.73
N THR A 419 14.92 15.78 -36.85
CA THR A 419 14.81 14.32 -36.72
C THR A 419 15.51 13.58 -37.86
N ARG A 420 15.48 14.12 -39.09
CA ARG A 420 16.23 13.57 -40.23
C ARG A 420 17.74 13.59 -39.97
N LEU A 421 18.26 14.72 -39.47
CA LEU A 421 19.67 14.82 -39.10
C LEU A 421 20.00 13.86 -37.94
N GLY A 422 19.18 13.90 -36.87
CA GLY A 422 19.37 13.07 -35.68
C GLY A 422 19.40 11.57 -35.97
N VAL A 423 18.48 11.06 -36.79
CA VAL A 423 18.46 9.64 -37.18
C VAL A 423 19.72 9.24 -37.95
N ARG A 424 20.28 10.10 -38.81
CA ARG A 424 21.52 9.79 -39.55
C ARG A 424 22.75 9.84 -38.66
N VAL A 425 22.82 10.81 -37.75
CA VAL A 425 23.88 10.90 -36.73
C VAL A 425 23.82 9.69 -35.81
N MET A 426 22.65 9.31 -35.30
CA MET A 426 22.50 8.12 -34.46
C MET A 426 22.83 6.83 -35.23
N LYS A 427 22.48 6.72 -36.52
CA LYS A 427 22.92 5.59 -37.34
C LYS A 427 24.45 5.52 -37.44
N TRP A 428 25.10 6.67 -37.69
CA TRP A 428 26.56 6.74 -37.77
C TRP A 428 27.23 6.37 -36.44
N LEU A 429 26.71 6.87 -35.31
CA LEU A 429 27.15 6.49 -33.97
C LEU A 429 26.96 5.00 -33.67
N GLY A 430 25.95 4.38 -34.26
CA GLY A 430 25.68 2.94 -34.12
C GLY A 430 26.67 2.04 -34.87
N GLY A 431 27.48 2.60 -35.78
CA GLY A 431 28.48 1.88 -36.55
C GLY A 431 27.93 0.65 -37.29
N TYR A 432 28.79 -0.35 -37.45
CA TYR A 432 28.44 -1.64 -38.08
C TYR A 432 27.55 -2.51 -37.19
N GLU A 433 27.70 -2.38 -35.87
CA GLU A 433 26.96 -3.19 -34.88
C GLU A 433 25.49 -2.77 -34.75
N GLY A 434 25.13 -1.59 -35.26
CA GLY A 434 23.77 -1.06 -35.19
C GLY A 434 23.34 -0.75 -33.75
N ARG A 435 24.28 -0.48 -32.85
CA ARG A 435 24.04 -0.24 -31.41
C ARG A 435 24.88 0.93 -30.91
N ILE A 436 24.30 1.71 -30.02
CA ILE A 436 24.95 2.86 -29.37
C ILE A 436 25.15 2.51 -27.89
N HIS A 437 26.40 2.33 -27.49
CA HIS A 437 26.79 1.91 -26.13
C HIS A 437 26.88 3.06 -25.14
N SER A 438 27.14 4.28 -25.60
CA SER A 438 27.26 5.44 -24.74
C SER A 438 26.75 6.69 -25.44
N LEU A 439 25.89 7.43 -24.74
CA LEU A 439 25.42 8.73 -25.18
C LEU A 439 25.45 9.70 -23.98
N PRO A 440 26.28 10.76 -23.99
CA PRO A 440 26.56 11.61 -22.82
C PRO A 440 25.32 12.25 -22.15
N LEU A 441 24.21 12.43 -22.88
CA LEU A 441 22.95 12.98 -22.37
C LEU A 441 21.84 11.93 -22.18
N ALA A 442 22.15 10.66 -22.41
CA ALA A 442 21.25 9.53 -22.18
C ALA A 442 21.92 8.40 -21.39
N SER A 443 22.91 8.74 -20.56
CA SER A 443 23.63 7.80 -19.68
C SER A 443 22.68 7.02 -18.77
N GLY A 444 21.56 7.62 -18.34
CA GLY A 444 20.52 6.90 -17.59
C GLY A 444 19.94 5.68 -18.32
N TRP A 445 19.96 5.64 -19.66
CA TRP A 445 19.63 4.47 -20.46
C TRP A 445 20.88 3.65 -20.79
N THR A 446 21.91 4.30 -21.34
CA THR A 446 23.09 3.62 -21.89
C THR A 446 23.98 2.95 -20.85
N ASN A 447 23.87 3.33 -19.57
CA ASN A 447 24.58 2.64 -18.48
C ASN A 447 24.04 1.23 -18.19
N GLY A 448 22.79 0.94 -18.58
CA GLY A 448 22.17 -0.36 -18.35
C GLY A 448 21.73 -1.10 -19.62
N ARG A 449 21.64 -0.40 -20.77
CA ARG A 449 21.14 -0.95 -22.03
C ARG A 449 21.76 -0.27 -23.24
N ASP A 450 22.13 -1.03 -24.24
CA ASP A 450 22.46 -0.48 -25.55
C ASP A 450 21.22 0.13 -26.23
N LEU A 451 21.39 1.27 -26.90
CA LEU A 451 20.33 1.86 -27.71
C LEU A 451 20.43 1.33 -29.16
N PRO A 452 19.37 0.72 -29.73
CA PRO A 452 19.40 0.29 -31.12
C PRO A 452 19.51 1.50 -32.05
N ALA A 453 20.48 1.48 -32.96
CA ALA A 453 20.68 2.55 -33.91
C ALA A 453 19.56 2.53 -34.97
N PRO A 454 19.01 3.69 -35.34
CA PRO A 454 17.93 3.76 -36.32
C PRO A 454 18.44 3.45 -37.74
N ALA A 455 17.55 2.99 -38.62
CA ALA A 455 17.89 2.58 -39.99
C ALA A 455 18.41 3.70 -40.92
N GLY A 456 18.37 4.97 -40.48
CA GLY A 456 18.87 6.13 -41.23
C GLY A 456 17.82 6.88 -42.05
N LYS A 457 16.59 6.37 -42.10
CA LYS A 457 15.41 7.03 -42.69
C LYS A 457 14.36 7.27 -41.63
N THR A 458 13.75 8.45 -41.64
CA THR A 458 12.64 8.81 -40.74
C THR A 458 11.32 8.21 -41.23
N PHE A 459 10.34 8.06 -40.34
CA PHE A 459 8.97 7.66 -40.71
C PHE A 459 8.39 8.56 -41.81
N ARG A 460 8.63 9.88 -41.75
CA ARG A 460 8.14 10.82 -42.77
C ARG A 460 8.73 10.58 -44.15
N GLU A 461 10.03 10.24 -44.23
CA GLU A 461 10.68 9.88 -45.50
C GLU A 461 10.14 8.56 -46.06
N LEU A 462 9.98 7.55 -45.21
CA LEU A 462 9.42 6.25 -45.60
C LEU A 462 7.96 6.40 -46.07
N TYR A 463 7.15 7.18 -45.36
CA TYR A 463 5.76 7.44 -45.70
C TYR A 463 5.64 8.23 -47.01
N ALA A 464 6.46 9.27 -47.21
CA ALA A 464 6.47 10.04 -48.45
C ALA A 464 6.90 9.18 -49.66
N ALA A 465 7.92 8.33 -49.49
CA ALA A 465 8.34 7.39 -50.52
C ALA A 465 7.23 6.40 -50.89
N ARG A 466 6.55 5.82 -49.88
CA ARG A 466 5.41 4.91 -50.09
C ARG A 466 4.23 5.59 -50.80
N ARG A 467 3.91 6.84 -50.44
CA ARG A 467 2.86 7.62 -51.12
C ARG A 467 3.20 7.99 -52.56
N ARG A 468 4.48 8.17 -52.88
CA ARG A 468 4.92 8.40 -54.26
C ARG A 468 4.84 7.12 -55.08
N ALA A 469 5.26 5.99 -54.51
CA ALA A 469 5.18 4.68 -55.16
C ALA A 469 3.72 4.24 -55.44
N GLY A 470 2.80 4.41 -54.49
CA GLY A 470 1.37 4.09 -54.67
C GLY A 470 0.56 5.09 -55.50
N ARG A 471 1.19 6.15 -56.05
CA ARG A 471 0.61 7.06 -57.05
C ARG A 471 1.11 6.77 -58.47
N GLN A 472 2.10 5.88 -58.60
CA GLN A 472 2.67 5.44 -59.88
C GLN A 472 2.09 4.09 -60.35
N THR A 473 1.27 3.47 -59.51
CA THR A 473 0.29 2.42 -59.83
C THR A 473 -1.09 3.05 -59.87
#